data_AF-A0A673L3Y3-F1
#
_entry.id   AF-A0A673L3Y3-F1
#
_cell.length_a   1.000
_cell.length_b   1.000
_cell.length_c   1.000
_cell.angle_alpha   90.00
_cell.angle_beta   90.00
_cell.angle_gamma   90.00
#
_symmetry.space_group_name_H-M   'P 1'
#
loop_
_entity.id
_entity.type
_entity.pdbx_description
1 polymer ?
#
loop_
_entity_poly.entity_id
_entity_poly.type
_entity_poly.pdbx_seq_one_letter_code
_entity_poly.pdbx_strand_id
1 'polypeptide(L)'
;MDPEVSFMLLCDPLQALGEHQIHVEISDRFNRQSFPEIEQHIEAVWSDRVAKEPWLFNGAKFRLHSAVLSVMEKGPVAEQAAQNLTRSQRGEGDQLESADKSSKDEQSCVLTLQLGLTCYKDYLGTNWSREAGRLQSHGQNECADPQAFLAQPLGVGAVMATADGDVVLLRRSQKVAEAAGLLDIPGGHPEPKVRYTENSCSELISSAQTRVNVPVSSLSKPVFMGIALNHTSAGRPSAEFYVRCTLTTEDVRDFYRHGGPEAHESTEILFLSRAKMFQLNERAPLWSEMCPSAKGAVLLYQRVMPDC
;
A
#
# COMPACT_ATOMS: atom_id res chain seq x y z
N MET A 1 -11.19 7.39 -16.34
CA MET A 1 -10.35 7.15 -15.16
C MET A 1 -10.95 8.03 -14.09
N ASP A 2 -11.35 7.40 -12.99
CA ASP A 2 -12.06 8.04 -11.90
C ASP A 2 -11.23 9.23 -11.40
N PRO A 3 -11.77 10.47 -11.42
CA PRO A 3 -11.01 11.65 -11.01
C PRO A 3 -10.62 11.63 -9.52
N GLU A 4 -11.26 10.78 -8.71
CA GLU A 4 -10.94 10.64 -7.29
C GLU A 4 -9.63 9.88 -7.03
N VAL A 5 -9.09 9.19 -8.03
CA VAL A 5 -7.95 8.28 -7.86
C VAL A 5 -6.91 8.43 -8.97
N SER A 6 -5.63 8.42 -8.59
CA SER A 6 -4.52 8.26 -9.52
C SER A 6 -3.43 7.36 -8.94
N PHE A 7 -2.44 6.98 -9.73
CA PHE A 7 -1.30 6.20 -9.26
C PHE A 7 -0.06 7.08 -9.11
N MET A 8 0.55 7.03 -7.93
CA MET A 8 1.92 7.51 -7.74
C MET A 8 2.93 6.49 -8.26
N LEU A 9 2.63 5.19 -8.08
CA LEU A 9 3.48 4.11 -8.51
C LEU A 9 2.63 2.91 -8.92
N LEU A 10 3.00 2.27 -10.04
CA LEU A 10 2.40 1.05 -10.57
C LEU A 10 3.53 0.05 -10.84
N CYS A 11 3.48 -1.13 -10.22
CA CYS A 11 4.41 -2.20 -10.55
C CYS A 11 4.07 -2.80 -11.93
N ASP A 12 5.09 -3.30 -12.63
CA ASP A 12 4.90 -4.01 -13.89
C ASP A 12 4.13 -5.33 -13.65
N PRO A 13 3.21 -5.73 -14.55
CA PRO A 13 2.52 -7.01 -14.45
C PRO A 13 3.52 -8.16 -14.27
N LEU A 14 3.32 -9.03 -13.27
CA LEU A 14 4.22 -10.14 -12.93
C LEU A 14 5.57 -9.75 -12.26
N GLN A 15 5.82 -8.47 -11.98
CA GLN A 15 6.99 -7.99 -11.20
C GLN A 15 6.59 -7.30 -9.89
N ALA A 16 5.42 -7.66 -9.37
CA ALA A 16 4.96 -7.16 -8.09
C ALA A 16 5.97 -7.53 -6.99
N LEU A 17 6.26 -6.58 -6.10
CA LEU A 17 7.46 -6.65 -5.26
C LEU A 17 7.19 -7.41 -3.97
N GLY A 18 8.06 -8.37 -3.64
CA GLY A 18 8.05 -9.00 -2.32
C GLY A 18 8.68 -8.09 -1.26
N GLU A 19 8.46 -8.41 0.02
CA GLU A 19 9.02 -7.65 1.17
C GLU A 19 10.53 -7.36 1.05
N HIS A 20 11.33 -8.36 0.65
CA HIS A 20 12.78 -8.21 0.49
C HIS A 20 13.22 -7.19 -0.59
N GLN A 21 12.31 -6.77 -1.47
CA GLN A 21 12.56 -5.77 -2.51
C GLN A 21 12.09 -4.38 -2.09
N ILE A 22 11.50 -4.22 -0.90
CA ILE A 22 10.98 -2.96 -0.39
C ILE A 22 11.86 -2.51 0.77
N HIS A 23 12.49 -1.35 0.59
CA HIS A 23 13.28 -0.67 1.60
C HIS A 23 12.52 0.54 2.10
N VAL A 24 12.76 0.88 3.36
CA VAL A 24 12.15 2.02 4.00
C VAL A 24 13.26 2.92 4.52
N GLU A 25 13.24 4.18 4.08
CA GLU A 25 14.11 5.22 4.60
C GLU A 25 13.28 6.18 5.44
N ILE A 26 13.49 6.19 6.76
CA ILE A 26 12.79 7.12 7.66
C ILE A 26 13.71 8.25 8.06
N SER A 27 13.23 9.49 7.95
CA SER A 27 14.01 10.68 8.30
C SER A 27 13.11 11.89 8.48
N ASP A 28 13.42 12.76 9.45
CA ASP A 28 12.63 13.98 9.71
C ASP A 28 12.61 14.96 8.53
N ARG A 29 13.60 14.90 7.64
CA ARG A 29 13.61 15.65 6.37
C ARG A 29 12.44 15.31 5.44
N PHE A 30 11.78 14.18 5.67
CA PHE A 30 10.58 13.74 4.93
C PHE A 30 9.28 14.13 5.65
N ASN A 31 9.36 14.84 6.78
CA ASN A 31 8.19 15.34 7.48
C ASN A 31 7.53 16.49 6.70
N ARG A 32 6.30 16.80 7.09
CA ARG A 32 5.55 17.94 6.56
C ARG A 32 6.32 19.24 6.87
N GLN A 33 6.37 20.16 5.91
CA GLN A 33 6.86 21.50 6.16
C GLN A 33 5.82 22.32 6.93
N SER A 34 6.27 23.13 7.89
CA SER A 34 5.40 23.91 8.78
C SER A 34 5.69 25.40 8.68
N PHE A 35 4.64 26.22 8.84
CA PHE A 35 4.73 27.66 9.04
C PHE A 35 3.71 28.09 10.12
N PRO A 36 3.93 29.21 10.82
CA PRO A 36 3.16 29.55 12.02
C PRO A 36 1.63 29.54 11.82
N GLU A 37 1.15 30.05 10.69
CA GLU A 37 -0.27 30.17 10.39
C GLU A 37 -0.94 28.80 10.22
N ILE A 38 -0.28 27.81 9.60
CA ILE A 38 -0.85 26.46 9.46
C ILE A 38 -0.84 25.71 10.79
N GLU A 39 0.18 25.88 11.63
CA GLU A 39 0.19 25.23 12.96
C GLU A 39 -0.93 25.76 13.86
N GLN A 40 -1.17 27.08 13.84
CA GLN A 40 -2.30 27.68 14.55
C GLN A 40 -3.65 27.14 14.06
N HIS A 41 -3.80 26.99 12.75
CA HIS A 41 -5.00 26.41 12.15
C HIS A 41 -5.20 24.94 12.54
N ILE A 42 -4.15 24.12 12.49
CA ILE A 42 -4.19 22.71 12.91
C ILE A 42 -4.62 22.61 14.38
N GLU A 43 -4.07 23.45 15.27
CA GLU A 43 -4.45 23.48 16.68
C GLU A 43 -5.92 23.86 16.88
N ALA A 44 -6.41 24.87 16.15
CA ALA A 44 -7.79 25.30 16.22
C ALA A 44 -8.75 24.19 15.76
N VAL A 45 -8.48 23.57 14.61
CA VAL A 45 -9.28 22.45 14.08
C VAL A 45 -9.31 21.28 15.05
N TRP A 46 -8.17 20.95 15.66
CA TRP A 46 -8.07 19.87 16.63
C TRP A 46 -8.82 20.16 17.92
N SER A 47 -8.66 21.37 18.47
CA SER A 47 -9.33 21.80 19.70
C SER A 47 -10.85 21.76 19.53
N ASP A 48 -11.37 22.29 18.41
CA ASP A 48 -12.79 22.25 18.08
C ASP A 48 -13.32 20.81 17.93
N ARG A 49 -12.50 19.93 17.37
CA ARG A 49 -12.85 18.52 17.16
C ARG A 49 -12.92 17.76 18.48
N VAL A 50 -11.88 17.84 19.31
CA VAL A 50 -11.83 17.17 20.61
C VAL A 50 -12.91 17.70 21.56
N ALA A 51 -13.26 18.99 21.48
CA ALA A 51 -14.38 19.55 22.25
C ALA A 51 -15.74 18.90 21.92
N LYS A 52 -15.94 18.46 20.66
CA LYS A 52 -17.16 17.77 20.21
C LYS A 52 -17.11 16.27 20.43
N GLU A 53 -15.93 15.68 20.28
CA GLU A 53 -15.70 14.24 20.30
C GLU A 53 -14.53 13.92 21.26
N PRO A 54 -14.74 14.01 22.59
CA PRO A 54 -13.66 13.94 23.59
C PRO A 54 -12.99 12.57 23.72
N TRP A 55 -13.54 11.53 23.07
CA TRP A 55 -12.93 10.21 22.98
C TRP A 55 -11.85 10.12 21.89
N LEU A 56 -11.70 11.13 21.04
CA LEU A 56 -10.66 11.16 20.02
C LEU A 56 -9.28 11.31 20.64
N PHE A 57 -8.32 10.59 20.10
CA PHE A 57 -6.90 10.69 20.46
C PHE A 57 -6.06 10.97 19.23
N ASN A 58 -4.90 11.61 19.42
CA ASN A 58 -3.98 11.89 18.32
C ASN A 58 -3.02 10.71 18.12
N GLY A 59 -3.28 9.89 17.10
CA GLY A 59 -2.40 8.76 16.72
C GLY A 59 -1.25 9.20 15.80
N ALA A 60 -0.05 8.69 16.05
CA ALA A 60 1.11 8.86 15.16
C ALA A 60 0.93 8.04 13.87
N LYS A 61 1.46 8.54 12.75
CA LYS A 61 1.36 7.93 11.43
C LYS A 61 2.65 8.13 10.64
N PHE A 62 2.94 7.24 9.71
CA PHE A 62 3.97 7.49 8.70
C PHE A 62 3.46 8.50 7.67
N ARG A 63 4.30 9.45 7.29
CA ARG A 63 4.06 10.34 6.15
C ARG A 63 4.81 9.78 4.94
N LEU A 64 4.13 9.54 3.82
CA LEU A 64 4.85 9.22 2.59
C LEU A 64 5.34 10.52 1.95
N HIS A 65 6.66 10.63 1.76
CA HIS A 65 7.27 11.71 1.00
C HIS A 65 7.42 11.33 -0.47
N SER A 66 8.00 10.15 -0.74
CA SER A 66 8.24 9.66 -2.11
C SER A 66 8.45 8.15 -2.14
N ALA A 67 8.32 7.58 -3.32
CA ALA A 67 8.58 6.19 -3.62
C ALA A 67 9.53 6.12 -4.82
N VAL A 68 10.73 5.56 -4.63
CA VAL A 68 11.80 5.53 -5.64
C VAL A 68 12.06 4.11 -6.07
N LEU A 69 11.93 3.84 -7.36
CA LEU A 69 12.23 2.55 -7.96
C LEU A 69 13.67 2.55 -8.50
N SER A 70 14.47 1.56 -8.11
CA SER A 70 15.86 1.39 -8.54
C SER A 70 16.07 0.01 -9.16
N VAL A 71 16.81 -0.06 -10.27
CA VAL A 71 17.20 -1.33 -10.90
C VAL A 71 18.62 -1.66 -10.47
N MET A 72 18.84 -2.82 -9.85
CA MET A 72 20.19 -3.30 -9.60
C MET A 72 20.74 -3.95 -10.87
N GLU A 73 21.73 -3.32 -11.49
CA GLU A 73 22.57 -4.00 -12.49
C GLU A 73 23.51 -4.94 -11.76
N LYS A 74 23.46 -6.25 -12.05
CA LYS A 74 24.51 -7.18 -11.63
C LYS A 74 25.80 -6.76 -12.34
N GLY A 75 26.74 -6.17 -11.61
CA GLY A 75 28.07 -5.86 -12.13
C GLY A 75 28.79 -7.13 -12.63
N PRO A 76 29.75 -7.00 -13.57
CA PRO A 76 30.42 -8.15 -14.16
C PRO A 76 31.16 -8.93 -13.08
N VAL A 77 30.80 -10.21 -12.94
CA VAL A 77 31.56 -11.18 -12.15
C VAL A 77 32.96 -11.23 -12.74
N ALA A 78 33.95 -10.72 -12.02
CA ALA A 78 35.34 -10.84 -12.42
C ALA A 78 35.73 -12.32 -12.43
N GLU A 79 35.78 -12.91 -13.63
CA GLU A 79 36.51 -14.15 -13.89
C GLU A 79 37.98 -13.90 -13.54
N GLN A 80 38.37 -14.21 -12.30
CA GLN A 80 39.76 -14.56 -12.04
C GLN A 80 40.01 -15.94 -12.62
N ALA A 81 40.44 -15.92 -13.88
CA ALA A 81 40.93 -17.07 -14.61
C ALA A 81 42.02 -17.78 -13.80
N ALA A 82 41.70 -18.96 -13.28
CA ALA A 82 42.67 -19.98 -12.96
C ALA A 82 43.30 -20.48 -14.27
N GLN A 83 44.30 -19.75 -14.77
CA GLN A 83 45.24 -20.29 -15.74
C GLN A 83 46.33 -21.03 -14.98
N ASN A 84 46.28 -22.36 -15.03
CA ASN A 84 47.41 -23.25 -15.35
C ASN A 84 47.11 -24.66 -14.86
N LEU A 85 46.80 -25.58 -15.78
CA LEU A 85 47.62 -26.77 -16.02
C LEU A 85 47.07 -27.55 -17.22
N THR A 86 48.02 -27.86 -18.08
CA THR A 86 47.91 -28.48 -19.39
C THR A 86 47.65 -29.99 -19.28
N ARG A 87 47.05 -30.52 -20.37
CA ARG A 87 47.45 -31.75 -21.10
C ARG A 87 46.49 -32.96 -21.04
N SER A 88 45.79 -33.13 -22.19
CA SER A 88 45.64 -34.36 -23.00
C SER A 88 44.81 -35.53 -22.45
N GLN A 89 43.72 -35.90 -23.14
CA GLN A 89 43.66 -36.98 -24.14
C GLN A 89 42.23 -37.18 -24.70
N ARG A 90 42.17 -37.89 -25.84
CA ARG A 90 41.09 -38.13 -26.80
C ARG A 90 39.82 -38.82 -26.25
N GLY A 91 38.70 -38.64 -26.95
CA GLY A 91 37.57 -39.58 -26.99
C GLY A 91 36.35 -39.02 -27.73
N GLU A 92 35.98 -39.65 -28.85
CA GLU A 92 34.76 -39.41 -29.64
C GLU A 92 33.48 -39.79 -28.88
N GLY A 93 32.35 -39.16 -29.22
CA GLY A 93 31.02 -39.64 -28.85
C GLY A 93 29.90 -38.60 -28.97
N ASP A 94 29.01 -38.82 -29.93
CA ASP A 94 27.71 -38.15 -30.10
C ASP A 94 26.91 -38.08 -28.79
N GLN A 95 26.28 -36.92 -28.51
CA GLN A 95 24.84 -36.83 -28.31
C GLN A 95 24.37 -35.38 -28.18
N LEU A 96 23.36 -35.06 -28.98
CA LEU A 96 22.65 -33.81 -29.08
C LEU A 96 21.66 -33.71 -27.91
N GLU A 97 22.00 -33.00 -26.84
CA GLU A 97 21.03 -32.50 -25.86
C GLU A 97 21.11 -30.97 -25.83
N SER A 98 20.20 -30.33 -26.55
CA SER A 98 19.99 -28.88 -26.47
C SER A 98 19.29 -28.56 -25.15
N ALA A 99 20.07 -28.38 -24.10
CA ALA A 99 19.65 -27.69 -22.90
C ALA A 99 19.42 -26.21 -23.26
N ASP A 100 18.17 -25.85 -23.48
CA ASP A 100 17.74 -24.45 -23.64
C ASP A 100 17.81 -23.75 -22.27
N LYS A 101 19.03 -23.41 -21.86
CA LYS A 101 19.30 -22.48 -20.76
C LYS A 101 19.09 -21.07 -21.29
N SER A 102 17.82 -20.65 -21.38
CA SER A 102 17.52 -19.21 -21.40
C SER A 102 17.67 -18.66 -19.98
N SER A 103 18.90 -18.24 -19.67
CA SER A 103 19.15 -17.34 -18.54
C SER A 103 18.44 -16.02 -18.84
N LYS A 104 17.18 -15.90 -18.40
CA LYS A 104 16.57 -14.58 -18.26
C LYS A 104 17.36 -13.86 -17.17
N ASP A 105 18.14 -12.87 -17.57
CA ASP A 105 18.75 -11.89 -16.68
C ASP A 105 17.64 -11.17 -15.92
N GLU A 106 17.23 -11.72 -14.78
CA GLU A 106 16.31 -11.05 -13.86
C GLU A 106 17.04 -9.87 -13.21
N GLN A 107 16.86 -8.70 -13.82
CA GLN A 107 17.15 -7.42 -13.19
C GLN A 107 16.27 -7.29 -11.94
N SER A 108 16.89 -7.30 -10.76
CA SER A 108 16.17 -7.18 -9.51
C SER A 108 15.84 -5.70 -9.24
N CYS A 109 14.56 -5.38 -9.34
CA CYS A 109 14.02 -4.08 -9.00
C CYS A 109 13.87 -3.95 -7.48
N VAL A 110 14.24 -2.79 -6.93
CA VAL A 110 14.16 -2.44 -5.51
C VAL A 110 13.41 -1.13 -5.34
N LEU A 111 12.37 -1.14 -4.50
CA LEU A 111 11.60 0.04 -4.12
C LEU A 111 12.15 0.61 -2.82
N THR A 112 12.38 1.92 -2.77
CA THR A 112 12.65 2.65 -1.52
C THR A 112 11.50 3.60 -1.22
N LEU A 113 10.82 3.37 -0.10
CA LEU A 113 9.81 4.27 0.45
C LEU A 113 10.48 5.28 1.39
N GLN A 114 10.42 6.56 1.04
CA GLN A 114 10.94 7.65 1.87
C GLN A 114 9.82 8.17 2.76
N LEU A 115 9.97 7.94 4.06
CA LEU A 115 8.92 8.16 5.05
C LEU A 115 9.34 9.21 6.09
N GLY A 116 8.46 10.17 6.31
CA GLY A 116 8.48 11.01 7.50
C GLY A 116 7.53 10.48 8.56
N LEU A 117 7.35 11.29 9.59
CA LEU A 117 6.29 11.14 10.57
C LEU A 117 5.24 12.25 10.44
N THR A 118 4.02 11.90 10.80
CA THR A 118 2.88 12.79 10.92
C THR A 118 1.93 12.25 11.98
N CYS A 119 0.76 12.85 12.13
CA CYS A 119 -0.25 12.37 13.06
C CYS A 119 -1.67 12.65 12.57
N TYR A 120 -2.64 12.07 13.26
CA TYR A 120 -4.07 12.23 12.94
C TYR A 120 -4.54 13.68 13.06
N LYS A 121 -4.01 14.42 14.04
CA LYS A 121 -4.25 15.87 14.21
C LYS A 121 -3.82 16.67 12.97
N ASP A 122 -2.58 16.47 12.51
CA ASP A 122 -2.06 17.15 11.32
C ASP A 122 -2.88 16.79 10.08
N TYR A 123 -3.29 15.53 9.94
CA TYR A 123 -4.17 15.08 8.86
C TYR A 123 -5.49 15.86 8.84
N LEU A 124 -6.15 16.00 9.99
CA LEU A 124 -7.40 16.74 10.09
C LEU A 124 -7.24 18.23 9.77
N GLY A 125 -6.14 18.83 10.21
CA GLY A 125 -5.84 20.24 9.99
C GLY A 125 -5.28 20.57 8.60
N THR A 126 -4.87 19.58 7.81
CA THR A 126 -4.28 19.78 6.47
C THR A 126 -5.10 19.07 5.38
N ASN A 127 -4.89 17.77 5.16
CA ASN A 127 -5.55 16.97 4.12
C ASN A 127 -7.08 17.02 4.19
N TRP A 128 -7.65 16.89 5.39
CA TRP A 128 -9.10 16.90 5.61
C TRP A 128 -9.67 18.30 5.83
N SER A 129 -8.82 19.33 5.75
CA SER A 129 -9.22 20.70 5.95
C SER A 129 -9.84 21.30 4.69
N ARG A 130 -10.72 22.29 4.86
CA ARG A 130 -11.22 23.10 3.75
C ARG A 130 -10.10 23.90 3.07
N GLU A 131 -8.99 24.12 3.77
CA GLU A 131 -7.81 24.81 3.25
C GLU A 131 -6.89 23.92 2.41
N ALA A 132 -7.18 22.62 2.26
CA ALA A 132 -6.27 21.67 1.59
C ALA A 132 -5.85 22.13 0.18
N GLY A 133 -6.78 22.60 -0.66
CA GLY A 133 -6.46 23.09 -2.00
C GLY A 133 -5.58 24.36 -2.00
N ARG A 134 -5.74 25.23 -0.98
CA ARG A 134 -4.88 26.41 -0.79
C ARG A 134 -3.48 26.01 -0.34
N LEU A 135 -3.38 25.03 0.55
CA LEU A 135 -2.10 24.45 0.97
C LEU A 135 -1.37 23.80 -0.20
N GLN A 136 -2.08 23.08 -1.07
CA GLN A 136 -1.47 22.51 -2.28
C GLN A 136 -0.96 23.57 -3.23
N SER A 137 -1.74 24.62 -3.46
CA SER A 137 -1.32 25.75 -4.30
C SER A 137 -0.10 26.47 -3.72
N HIS A 138 -0.06 26.66 -2.39
CA HIS A 138 1.07 27.26 -1.69
C HIS A 138 2.32 26.38 -1.80
N GLY A 139 2.21 25.08 -1.49
CA GLY A 139 3.33 24.14 -1.59
C GLY A 139 3.92 24.07 -3.00
N GLN A 140 3.05 24.10 -4.02
CA GLN A 140 3.49 24.15 -5.40
C GLN A 140 4.29 25.42 -5.73
N ASN A 141 3.89 26.58 -5.19
CA ASN A 141 4.53 27.86 -5.49
C ASN A 141 5.85 28.06 -4.72
N GLU A 142 5.89 27.70 -3.44
CA GLU A 142 7.05 27.97 -2.57
C GLU A 142 8.04 26.80 -2.51
N CYS A 143 7.56 25.57 -2.65
CA CYS A 143 8.36 24.36 -2.47
C CYS A 143 8.50 23.52 -3.75
N ALA A 144 7.82 23.89 -4.84
CA ALA A 144 7.65 23.06 -6.03
C ALA A 144 7.07 21.66 -5.74
N ASP A 145 6.33 21.52 -4.63
CA ASP A 145 5.70 20.28 -4.19
C ASP A 145 4.31 20.60 -3.59
N PRO A 146 3.20 20.22 -4.25
CA PRO A 146 1.86 20.48 -3.75
C PRO A 146 1.57 19.75 -2.43
N GLN A 147 2.35 18.74 -2.07
CA GLN A 147 2.14 17.96 -0.86
C GLN A 147 3.02 18.43 0.32
N ALA A 148 3.87 19.44 0.12
CA ALA A 148 4.87 19.90 1.10
C ALA A 148 4.26 20.28 2.46
N PHE A 149 3.11 20.96 2.43
CA PHE A 149 2.40 21.43 3.64
C PHE A 149 1.27 20.49 4.09
N LEU A 150 1.15 19.31 3.49
CA LEU A 150 0.14 18.33 3.84
C LEU A 150 0.74 17.19 4.70
N ALA A 151 -0.08 16.68 5.61
CA ALA A 151 0.30 15.58 6.49
C ALA A 151 0.61 14.28 5.73
N GLN A 152 -0.15 13.98 4.67
CA GLN A 152 0.00 12.81 3.79
C GLN A 152 0.24 11.49 4.54
N PRO A 153 -0.62 11.12 5.52
CA PRO A 153 -0.45 9.86 6.23
C PRO A 153 -0.61 8.68 5.26
N LEU A 154 0.37 7.78 5.27
CA LEU A 154 0.39 6.59 4.42
C LEU A 154 -0.67 5.60 4.89
N GLY A 155 -1.65 5.32 4.03
CA GLY A 155 -2.54 4.18 4.17
C GLY A 155 -1.88 2.89 3.68
N VAL A 156 -2.41 1.76 4.13
CA VAL A 156 -2.06 0.44 3.62
C VAL A 156 -3.33 -0.35 3.36
N GLY A 157 -3.42 -1.02 2.21
CA GLY A 157 -4.54 -1.89 1.87
C GLY A 157 -4.06 -3.20 1.23
N ALA A 158 -4.87 -4.24 1.35
CA ALA A 158 -4.65 -5.54 0.72
C ALA A 158 -5.90 -6.02 -0.03
N VAL A 159 -5.75 -6.28 -1.32
CA VAL A 159 -6.68 -7.10 -2.08
C VAL A 159 -6.47 -8.54 -1.66
N MET A 160 -7.37 -9.04 -0.80
CA MET A 160 -7.31 -10.40 -0.28
C MET A 160 -8.18 -11.33 -1.11
N ALA A 161 -7.57 -12.34 -1.74
CA ALA A 161 -8.25 -13.39 -2.49
C ALA A 161 -8.40 -14.67 -1.65
N THR A 162 -9.60 -15.25 -1.61
CA THR A 162 -9.90 -16.52 -0.94
C THR A 162 -9.44 -17.72 -1.76
N ALA A 163 -9.46 -18.93 -1.17
CA ALA A 163 -9.04 -20.16 -1.84
C ALA A 163 -9.92 -20.52 -3.06
N ASP A 164 -11.18 -20.09 -3.05
CA ASP A 164 -12.16 -20.22 -4.13
C ASP A 164 -12.18 -19.02 -5.10
N GLY A 165 -11.27 -18.05 -4.93
CA GLY A 165 -11.00 -16.99 -5.90
C GLY A 165 -11.90 -15.75 -5.80
N ASP A 166 -12.64 -15.59 -4.71
CA ASP A 166 -13.35 -14.35 -4.41
C ASP A 166 -12.43 -13.34 -3.72
N VAL A 167 -12.68 -12.07 -3.95
CA VAL A 167 -12.00 -10.95 -3.29
C VAL A 167 -12.86 -10.40 -2.17
N VAL A 168 -12.25 -10.17 -1.02
CA VAL A 168 -12.91 -9.64 0.18
C VAL A 168 -13.02 -8.13 0.14
N LEU A 169 -14.21 -7.62 0.43
CA LEU A 169 -14.52 -6.21 0.68
C LEU A 169 -15.19 -6.06 2.05
N LEU A 170 -15.06 -4.87 2.64
CA LEU A 170 -15.65 -4.52 3.93
C LEU A 170 -16.52 -3.29 3.81
N ARG A 171 -17.74 -3.32 4.34
CA ARG A 171 -18.52 -2.10 4.55
C ARG A 171 -17.99 -1.39 5.79
N ARG A 172 -17.46 -0.17 5.61
CA ARG A 172 -17.03 0.68 6.72
C ARG A 172 -18.24 1.06 7.58
N SER A 173 -18.04 1.13 8.89
CA SER A 173 -19.05 1.59 9.83
C SER A 173 -19.48 3.04 9.55
N GLN A 174 -20.67 3.43 10.00
CA GLN A 174 -21.10 4.83 9.94
C GLN A 174 -20.43 5.71 11.02
N LYS A 175 -19.71 5.09 11.96
CA LYS A 175 -19.09 5.77 13.10
C LYS A 175 -17.62 6.15 12.86
N VAL A 176 -17.04 5.77 11.73
CA VAL A 176 -15.65 6.14 11.39
C VAL A 176 -15.61 7.56 10.80
N ALA A 177 -14.48 8.25 10.97
CA ALA A 177 -14.32 9.62 10.50
C ALA A 177 -14.16 9.75 8.98
N GLU A 178 -13.51 8.78 8.32
CA GLU A 178 -13.24 8.80 6.87
C GLU A 178 -14.08 7.72 6.16
N ALA A 179 -14.69 8.09 5.04
CA ALA A 179 -15.42 7.18 4.14
C ALA A 179 -16.49 6.33 4.88
N ALA A 180 -17.22 6.96 5.80
CA ALA A 180 -18.27 6.31 6.59
C ALA A 180 -19.29 5.62 5.68
N GLY A 181 -19.58 4.35 5.95
CA GLY A 181 -20.54 3.58 5.19
C GLY A 181 -20.09 3.14 3.80
N LEU A 182 -18.89 3.48 3.29
CA LEU A 182 -18.41 3.05 1.97
C LEU A 182 -17.77 1.65 2.01
N LEU A 183 -17.62 1.00 0.85
CA LEU A 183 -16.82 -0.22 0.71
C LEU A 183 -15.35 0.12 0.74
N ASP A 184 -14.62 -0.71 1.47
CA ASP A 184 -13.17 -0.70 1.52
C ASP A 184 -12.63 -2.09 1.22
N ILE A 185 -11.33 -2.16 0.98
CA ILE A 185 -10.58 -3.42 1.07
C ILE A 185 -10.05 -3.58 2.51
N PRO A 186 -9.70 -4.81 2.94
CA PRO A 186 -8.93 -5.01 4.16
C PRO A 186 -7.66 -4.14 4.14
N GLY A 187 -7.31 -3.51 5.25
CA GLY A 187 -6.21 -2.56 5.31
C GLY A 187 -6.13 -1.85 6.64
N GLY A 188 -5.29 -0.82 6.75
CA GLY A 188 -5.15 -0.03 7.97
C GLY A 188 -4.20 1.15 7.81
N HIS A 189 -3.92 1.80 8.94
CA HIS A 189 -2.95 2.90 9.01
C HIS A 189 -1.86 2.53 10.01
N PRO A 190 -0.68 2.09 9.54
CA PRO A 190 0.40 1.65 10.43
C PRO A 190 0.81 2.76 11.39
N GLU A 191 0.91 2.41 12.67
CA GLU A 191 1.32 3.34 13.73
C GLU A 191 2.81 3.14 14.04
N PRO A 192 3.65 4.16 13.88
CA PRO A 192 5.07 4.06 14.17
C PRO A 192 5.31 3.73 15.64
N LYS A 193 6.13 2.71 15.92
CA LYS A 193 6.67 2.49 17.27
C LYS A 193 7.88 3.41 17.50
N VAL A 194 8.12 3.75 18.77
CA VAL A 194 9.09 4.75 19.27
C VAL A 194 10.55 4.51 18.82
N ARG A 195 10.89 3.37 18.20
CA ARG A 195 12.25 3.06 17.75
C ARG A 195 12.27 2.74 16.25
N TYR A 196 12.78 3.68 15.47
CA TYR A 196 13.13 3.50 14.06
C TYR A 196 14.19 2.39 13.96
N THR A 197 13.78 1.23 13.47
CA THR A 197 14.67 0.08 13.25
C THR A 197 14.37 -0.47 11.86
N GLU A 198 15.29 -1.28 11.31
CA GLU A 198 15.14 -1.97 10.02
C GLU A 198 13.80 -2.72 9.87
N ASN A 199 13.11 -3.03 10.98
CA ASN A 199 11.82 -3.71 11.02
C ASN A 199 10.61 -2.84 10.61
N SER A 200 10.76 -1.54 10.33
CA SER A 200 9.64 -0.69 9.93
C SER A 200 8.98 -1.13 8.61
N CYS A 201 9.72 -1.80 7.70
CA CYS A 201 9.15 -2.39 6.49
C CYS A 201 8.18 -3.53 6.82
N SER A 202 8.59 -4.46 7.68
CA SER A 202 7.74 -5.56 8.11
C SER A 202 6.50 -5.08 8.87
N GLU A 203 6.60 -3.99 9.64
CA GLU A 203 5.43 -3.39 10.31
C GLU A 203 4.42 -2.82 9.30
N LEU A 204 4.86 -2.05 8.30
CA LEU A 204 4.00 -1.56 7.21
C LEU A 204 3.31 -2.71 6.49
N ILE A 205 4.06 -3.74 6.12
CA ILE A 205 3.56 -4.90 5.37
C ILE A 205 2.60 -5.75 6.24
N SER A 206 2.91 -5.94 7.52
CA SER A 206 2.02 -6.65 8.46
C SER A 206 0.71 -5.90 8.68
N SER A 207 0.71 -4.57 8.64
CA SER A 207 -0.52 -3.77 8.77
C SER A 207 -1.49 -3.95 7.60
N ALA A 208 -1.01 -4.46 6.46
CA ALA A 208 -1.86 -4.87 5.34
C ALA A 208 -2.68 -6.13 5.65
N GLN A 209 -2.27 -6.95 6.62
CA GLN A 209 -2.76 -8.33 6.78
C GLN A 209 -3.93 -8.51 7.76
N THR A 210 -4.53 -7.45 8.32
CA THR A 210 -5.41 -7.65 9.49
C THR A 210 -6.63 -6.73 9.51
N ARG A 211 -7.81 -7.25 9.08
CA ARG A 211 -9.16 -6.75 9.49
C ARG A 211 -10.30 -7.79 9.46
N VAL A 212 -10.01 -9.06 9.18
CA VAL A 212 -11.06 -10.09 8.96
C VAL A 212 -10.98 -11.28 9.90
N ASN A 213 -10.18 -11.18 10.96
CA ASN A 213 -10.04 -12.20 12.02
C ASN A 213 -9.58 -13.59 11.51
N VAL A 214 -8.93 -13.66 10.35
CA VAL A 214 -8.35 -14.90 9.83
C VAL A 214 -6.94 -15.14 10.41
N PRO A 215 -6.51 -16.40 10.59
CA PRO A 215 -5.15 -16.70 11.05
C PRO A 215 -4.09 -16.21 10.06
N VAL A 216 -3.02 -15.58 10.55
CA VAL A 216 -1.88 -15.15 9.72
C VAL A 216 -1.27 -16.34 8.94
N SER A 217 -1.30 -17.55 9.52
CA SER A 217 -0.84 -18.77 8.86
C SER A 217 -1.64 -19.17 7.61
N SER A 218 -2.86 -18.64 7.46
CA SER A 218 -3.67 -18.83 6.25
C SER A 218 -3.41 -17.77 5.17
N LEU A 219 -2.60 -16.75 5.44
CA LEU A 219 -2.29 -15.68 4.51
C LEU A 219 -0.92 -15.89 3.87
N SER A 220 -0.83 -15.67 2.56
CA SER A 220 0.46 -15.57 1.87
C SER A 220 1.21 -14.33 2.34
N LYS A 221 2.51 -14.29 2.06
CA LYS A 221 3.26 -13.03 2.16
C LYS A 221 2.61 -11.98 1.23
N PRO A 222 2.46 -10.72 1.67
CA PRO A 222 1.90 -9.68 0.82
C PRO A 222 2.84 -9.36 -0.34
N VAL A 223 2.23 -9.05 -1.47
CA VAL A 223 2.92 -8.66 -2.69
C VAL A 223 2.51 -7.24 -3.03
N PHE A 224 3.47 -6.33 -3.11
CA PHE A 224 3.21 -4.91 -3.34
C PHE A 224 2.87 -4.65 -4.80
N MET A 225 1.71 -4.02 -5.03
CA MET A 225 1.20 -3.72 -6.39
C MET A 225 1.50 -2.29 -6.81
N GLY A 226 1.51 -1.34 -5.87
CA GLY A 226 1.69 0.07 -6.17
C GLY A 226 1.20 1.01 -5.08
N ILE A 227 1.16 2.30 -5.42
CA ILE A 227 0.66 3.37 -4.55
C ILE A 227 -0.43 4.14 -5.28
N ALA A 228 -1.63 4.15 -4.70
CA ALA A 228 -2.75 4.95 -5.16
C ALA A 228 -2.87 6.25 -4.34
N LEU A 229 -3.35 7.32 -4.98
CA LEU A 229 -3.59 8.62 -4.36
C LEU A 229 -5.09 8.90 -4.30
N ASN A 230 -5.58 9.29 -3.12
CA ASN A 230 -6.97 9.69 -2.90
C ASN A 230 -7.12 11.23 -3.05
N HIS A 231 -7.69 11.67 -4.17
CA HIS A 231 -7.90 13.09 -4.47
C HIS A 231 -9.06 13.73 -3.70
N THR A 232 -9.97 12.94 -3.13
CA THR A 232 -10.98 13.45 -2.17
C THR A 232 -10.36 13.83 -0.81
N SER A 233 -9.12 13.38 -0.56
CA SER A 233 -8.33 13.65 0.65
C SER A 233 -6.98 14.31 0.29
N ALA A 234 -7.02 15.25 -0.67
CA ALA A 234 -5.88 16.04 -1.10
C ALA A 234 -4.64 15.21 -1.50
N GLY A 235 -4.88 14.12 -2.23
CA GLY A 235 -3.85 13.23 -2.73
C GLY A 235 -3.27 12.27 -1.70
N ARG A 236 -3.95 12.02 -0.55
CA ARG A 236 -3.46 11.10 0.48
C ARG A 236 -3.08 9.74 -0.12
N PRO A 237 -1.85 9.24 0.10
CA PRO A 237 -1.38 8.01 -0.50
C PRO A 237 -1.80 6.76 0.28
N SER A 238 -1.91 5.66 -0.43
CA SER A 238 -2.13 4.32 0.11
C SER A 238 -1.27 3.31 -0.64
N ALA A 239 -0.47 2.54 0.09
CA ALA A 239 0.32 1.43 -0.44
C ALA A 239 -0.58 0.19 -0.52
N GLU A 240 -0.74 -0.36 -1.74
CA GLU A 240 -1.68 -1.43 -2.00
C GLU A 240 -0.97 -2.75 -2.29
N PHE A 241 -1.43 -3.80 -1.63
CA PHE A 241 -0.86 -5.13 -1.67
C PHE A 241 -1.87 -6.15 -2.18
N TYR A 242 -1.38 -7.29 -2.65
CA TYR A 242 -2.16 -8.50 -2.89
C TYR A 242 -1.79 -9.56 -1.87
N VAL A 243 -2.80 -10.27 -1.35
CA VAL A 243 -2.62 -11.38 -0.40
C VAL A 243 -3.55 -12.52 -0.80
N ARG A 244 -3.01 -13.75 -0.87
CA ARG A 244 -3.81 -14.96 -1.07
C ARG A 244 -4.11 -15.61 0.28
N CYS A 245 -5.36 -16.00 0.49
CA CYS A 245 -5.83 -16.73 1.65
C CYS A 245 -6.07 -18.20 1.29
N THR A 246 -5.64 -19.12 2.15
CA THR A 246 -5.89 -20.56 1.96
C THR A 246 -7.28 -21.00 2.43
N LEU A 247 -8.05 -20.10 3.03
CA LEU A 247 -9.43 -20.33 3.48
C LEU A 247 -10.43 -20.02 2.38
N THR A 248 -11.55 -20.74 2.35
CA THR A 248 -12.65 -20.46 1.42
C THR A 248 -13.40 -19.20 1.81
N THR A 249 -14.24 -18.68 0.91
CA THR A 249 -15.16 -17.57 1.21
C THR A 249 -16.03 -17.83 2.44
N GLU A 250 -16.52 -19.06 2.62
CA GLU A 250 -17.34 -19.40 3.79
C GLU A 250 -16.53 -19.37 5.09
N ASP A 251 -15.34 -19.98 5.08
CA ASP A 251 -14.45 -19.98 6.24
C ASP A 251 -14.09 -18.54 6.66
N VAL A 252 -13.71 -17.68 5.70
CA VAL A 252 -13.37 -16.28 5.96
C VAL A 252 -14.57 -15.53 6.54
N ARG A 253 -15.78 -15.77 6.02
CA ARG A 253 -17.01 -15.19 6.55
C ARG A 253 -17.27 -15.62 7.99
N ASP A 254 -17.03 -16.89 8.31
CA ASP A 254 -17.18 -17.40 9.66
C ASP A 254 -16.13 -16.81 10.62
N PHE A 255 -14.86 -16.73 10.20
CA PHE A 255 -13.84 -16.04 11.00
C PHE A 255 -14.23 -14.58 11.29
N TYR A 256 -14.72 -13.84 10.29
CA TYR A 256 -15.20 -12.47 10.45
C TYR A 256 -16.34 -12.39 11.48
N ARG A 257 -17.34 -13.29 11.41
CA ARG A 257 -18.48 -13.32 12.34
C ARG A 257 -18.10 -13.68 13.77
N HIS A 258 -17.11 -14.55 13.95
CA HIS A 258 -16.58 -14.91 15.26
C HIS A 258 -15.58 -13.88 15.81
N GLY A 259 -15.28 -12.83 15.04
CA GLY A 259 -14.51 -11.68 15.50
C GLY A 259 -15.16 -11.00 16.71
N GLY A 260 -14.32 -10.58 17.65
CA GLY A 260 -14.75 -9.87 18.87
C GLY A 260 -15.18 -8.40 18.62
N PRO A 261 -15.35 -7.61 19.69
CA PRO A 261 -15.86 -6.23 19.65
C PRO A 261 -15.04 -5.21 18.81
N GLU A 262 -13.89 -5.60 18.25
CA GLU A 262 -13.17 -4.84 17.19
C GLU A 262 -14.01 -4.71 15.88
N ALA A 263 -15.15 -5.40 15.77
CA ALA A 263 -16.16 -5.27 14.71
C ALA A 263 -16.86 -3.88 14.64
N HIS A 264 -16.29 -2.84 15.27
CA HIS A 264 -16.81 -1.47 15.17
C HIS A 264 -16.30 -0.71 13.94
N GLU A 265 -15.23 -1.17 13.30
CA GLU A 265 -14.65 -0.52 12.11
C GLU A 265 -15.38 -0.87 10.81
N SER A 266 -15.87 -2.11 10.67
CA SER A 266 -16.70 -2.56 9.55
C SER A 266 -18.00 -3.21 10.04
N THR A 267 -19.08 -3.00 9.29
CA THR A 267 -20.42 -3.53 9.63
C THR A 267 -20.82 -4.76 8.82
N GLU A 268 -20.12 -5.03 7.71
CA GLU A 268 -20.43 -6.12 6.80
C GLU A 268 -19.18 -6.57 6.05
N ILE A 269 -19.10 -7.87 5.73
CA ILE A 269 -18.10 -8.46 4.85
C ILE A 269 -18.78 -8.92 3.55
N LEU A 270 -18.22 -8.53 2.42
CA LEU A 270 -18.71 -8.87 1.07
C LEU A 270 -17.61 -9.58 0.27
N PHE A 271 -18.04 -10.33 -0.72
CA PHE A 271 -17.16 -11.14 -1.56
C PHE A 271 -17.52 -10.94 -3.03
N LEU A 272 -16.54 -10.60 -3.84
CA LEU A 272 -16.70 -10.46 -5.29
C LEU A 272 -15.81 -11.47 -6.00
N SER A 273 -16.40 -12.24 -6.91
CA SER A 273 -15.61 -13.12 -7.76
C SER A 273 -14.58 -12.34 -8.56
N ARG A 274 -13.44 -12.98 -8.83
CA ARG A 274 -12.40 -12.45 -9.70
C ARG A 274 -12.96 -11.83 -10.99
N ALA A 275 -13.84 -12.54 -11.69
CA ALA A 275 -14.43 -12.03 -12.93
C ALA A 275 -15.17 -10.70 -12.74
N LYS A 276 -15.93 -10.54 -11.64
CA LYS A 276 -16.60 -9.27 -11.31
C LYS A 276 -15.59 -8.19 -10.94
N MET A 277 -14.54 -8.53 -10.20
CA MET A 277 -13.46 -7.59 -9.86
C MET A 277 -12.79 -7.02 -11.11
N PHE A 278 -12.54 -7.83 -12.13
CA PHE A 278 -11.95 -7.37 -13.40
C PHE A 278 -12.91 -6.56 -14.28
N GLN A 279 -14.22 -6.71 -14.08
CA GLN A 279 -15.23 -5.91 -14.77
C GLN A 279 -15.58 -4.61 -14.02
N LEU A 280 -15.16 -4.48 -12.76
CA LEU A 280 -15.53 -3.37 -11.90
C LEU A 280 -14.88 -2.06 -12.38
N ASN A 281 -15.70 -1.06 -12.69
CA ASN A 281 -15.27 0.25 -13.18
C ASN A 281 -16.35 1.30 -12.87
N GLU A 282 -16.09 2.55 -13.26
CA GLU A 282 -16.95 3.74 -13.03
C GLU A 282 -18.44 3.57 -13.43
N ARG A 283 -18.75 2.62 -14.33
CA ARG A 283 -20.13 2.36 -14.78
C ARG A 283 -20.89 1.38 -13.89
N ALA A 284 -20.20 0.64 -13.04
CA ALA A 284 -20.83 -0.33 -12.14
C ALA A 284 -21.44 0.39 -10.93
N PRO A 285 -22.69 0.09 -10.52
CA PRO A 285 -23.29 0.72 -9.35
C PRO A 285 -22.43 0.61 -8.09
N LEU A 286 -21.85 -0.57 -7.86
CA LEU A 286 -20.97 -0.84 -6.72
C LEU A 286 -19.76 0.10 -6.66
N TRP A 287 -19.25 0.59 -7.80
CA TRP A 287 -18.09 1.49 -7.84
C TRP A 287 -18.35 2.81 -7.11
N SER A 288 -19.57 3.34 -7.23
CA SER A 288 -19.97 4.56 -6.53
C SER A 288 -20.08 4.39 -5.02
N GLU A 289 -20.15 3.14 -4.54
CA GLU A 289 -20.17 2.83 -3.12
C GLU A 289 -18.79 2.57 -2.53
N MET A 290 -17.72 2.56 -3.33
CA MET A 290 -16.35 2.31 -2.86
C MET A 290 -15.64 3.58 -2.42
N CYS A 291 -14.85 3.49 -1.35
CA CYS A 291 -13.94 4.55 -0.98
C CYS A 291 -12.79 4.67 -2.01
N PRO A 292 -12.18 5.86 -2.16
CA PRO A 292 -11.12 6.06 -3.16
C PRO A 292 -9.90 5.15 -3.00
N SER A 293 -9.50 4.80 -1.77
CA SER A 293 -8.39 3.84 -1.55
C SER A 293 -8.73 2.47 -2.12
N ALA A 294 -9.92 1.95 -1.86
CA ALA A 294 -10.36 0.68 -2.42
C ALA A 294 -10.48 0.70 -3.94
N LYS A 295 -10.99 1.80 -4.53
CA LYS A 295 -10.96 2.00 -5.98
C LYS A 295 -9.53 1.91 -6.53
N GLY A 296 -8.56 2.57 -5.88
CA GLY A 296 -7.14 2.49 -6.22
C GLY A 296 -6.59 1.08 -6.18
N ALA A 297 -6.88 0.34 -5.11
CA ALA A 297 -6.45 -1.05 -4.97
C ALA A 297 -7.06 -1.97 -6.04
N VAL A 298 -8.33 -1.81 -6.38
CA VAL A 298 -8.97 -2.56 -7.47
C VAL A 298 -8.29 -2.27 -8.80
N LEU A 299 -8.04 -0.99 -9.11
CA LEU A 299 -7.41 -0.60 -10.37
C LEU A 299 -5.95 -1.07 -10.47
N LEU A 300 -5.25 -1.18 -9.35
CA LEU A 300 -3.91 -1.79 -9.27
C LEU A 300 -4.01 -3.30 -9.46
N TYR A 301 -4.91 -3.99 -8.76
CA TYR A 301 -5.12 -5.43 -8.89
C TYR A 301 -5.44 -5.85 -10.34
N GLN A 302 -6.33 -5.11 -11.01
CA GLN A 302 -6.67 -5.35 -12.41
C GLN A 302 -5.47 -5.25 -13.37
N ARG A 303 -4.50 -4.39 -13.06
CA ARG A 303 -3.33 -4.13 -13.91
C ARG A 303 -2.15 -5.04 -13.58
N VAL A 304 -1.90 -5.27 -12.30
CA VAL A 304 -0.67 -5.92 -11.80
C VAL A 304 -0.85 -7.43 -11.63
N MET A 305 -2.08 -7.88 -11.36
CA MET A 305 -2.37 -9.30 -11.04
C MET A 305 -3.37 -9.95 -12.04
N PRO A 306 -3.21 -9.81 -13.37
CA PRO A 306 -4.19 -10.29 -14.35
C PRO A 306 -4.35 -11.82 -14.41
N ASP A 307 -3.32 -12.58 -14.01
CA ASP A 307 -3.26 -14.05 -14.17
C ASP A 307 -3.21 -14.85 -12.85
N CYS A 308 -3.27 -14.18 -11.70
CA CYS A 308 -3.13 -14.82 -10.39
C CYS A 308 -4.35 -15.59 -9.89
#